data_AF-A0A0Q5D5X8-F1
#
_entry.id   AF-A0A0Q5D5X8-F1
#
_cell.length_a   1.000
_cell.length_b   1.000
_cell.length_c   1.000
_cell.angle_alpha   90.00
_cell.angle_beta   90.00
_cell.angle_gamma   90.00
#
_symmetry.space_group_name_H-M   'P 1'
#
loop_
_entity.id
_entity.type
_entity.pdbx_description
1 polymer ?
#
loop_
_entity_poly.entity_id
_entity_poly.type
_entity_poly.pdbx_seq_one_letter_code
_entity_poly.pdbx_strand_id
1 'polypeptide(L)'
;MTLHITDPDLDALAEQAQKILNAPSKEDAVRQALERVVGEASEGIDVLPEDKKRRQRLDAIRASYLAMGELNPDFDEKKSTDDMSES
;
A
#
# COMPACT_ATOMS: atom_id res chain seq x y z
N MET A 1 -14.79 26.08 -9.94
CA MET A 1 -16.13 25.49 -9.73
C MET A 1 -16.37 25.45 -8.24
N THR A 2 -17.45 26.08 -7.77
CA THR A 2 -17.81 26.19 -6.35
C THR A 2 -18.49 24.91 -5.90
N LEU A 3 -17.93 24.21 -4.91
CA LEU A 3 -18.56 23.06 -4.28
C LEU A 3 -19.75 23.57 -3.46
N HIS A 4 -20.97 23.41 -3.98
CA HIS A 4 -22.18 23.65 -3.20
C HIS A 4 -22.33 22.51 -2.19
N ILE A 5 -21.69 22.65 -1.03
CA ILE A 5 -21.80 21.75 0.11
C ILE A 5 -23.23 21.92 0.65
N THR A 6 -24.10 21.00 0.26
CA THR A 6 -25.53 21.01 0.62
C THR A 6 -25.87 19.90 1.61
N ASP A 7 -24.84 19.27 2.18
CA ASP A 7 -24.95 18.16 3.12
C ASP A 7 -24.61 18.67 4.54
N PRO A 8 -25.56 18.64 5.49
CA PRO A 8 -25.33 19.14 6.85
C PRO A 8 -24.19 18.41 7.57
N ASP A 9 -23.93 17.14 7.23
CA ASP A 9 -22.86 16.35 7.84
C ASP A 9 -21.48 16.83 7.37
N LEU A 10 -21.36 17.29 6.12
CA LEU A 10 -20.12 17.87 5.58
C LEU A 10 -19.82 19.25 6.17
N ASP A 11 -20.85 20.06 6.45
CA ASP A 11 -20.62 21.38 7.09
C ASP A 11 -20.12 21.22 8.54
N ALA A 12 -20.66 20.23 9.26
CA ALA A 12 -20.16 19.89 10.59
C ALA A 12 -18.70 19.39 10.56
N LEU A 13 -18.35 18.56 9.58
CA LEU A 13 -16.97 18.12 9.36
C LEU A 13 -16.04 19.28 8.99
N ALA A 14 -16.51 20.23 8.17
CA ALA A 14 -15.74 21.41 7.80
C ALA A 14 -15.51 22.35 8.98
N GLU A 15 -16.49 22.53 9.87
CA GLU A 15 -16.32 23.27 11.13
C GLU A 15 -15.31 22.61 12.06
N GLN A 16 -15.36 21.28 12.16
CA GLN A 16 -14.41 20.53 12.97
C GLN A 16 -12.99 20.64 12.41
N ALA A 17 -12.83 20.49 11.09
CA ALA A 17 -11.56 20.71 10.40
C ALA A 17 -11.04 22.13 10.61
N GLN A 18 -11.91 23.14 10.55
CA GLN A 18 -11.54 24.54 10.76
C GLN A 18 -11.04 24.80 12.17
N LYS A 19 -11.68 24.22 13.20
CA LYS A 19 -11.24 24.35 14.59
C LYS A 19 -9.91 23.66 14.85
N ILE A 20 -9.69 22.48 14.25
CA ILE A 20 -8.47 21.69 14.43
C ILE A 20 -7.28 22.37 13.72
N LEU A 21 -7.50 22.87 12.50
CA LEU A 21 -6.45 23.45 11.66
C LEU A 21 -6.32 24.98 11.83
N ASN A 22 -7.22 25.59 12.61
CA ASN A 22 -7.31 27.04 12.85
C ASN A 22 -7.30 27.87 11.55
N ALA A 23 -7.98 27.36 10.52
CA ALA A 23 -7.95 27.93 9.19
C ALA A 23 -8.94 29.11 9.05
N PRO A 24 -8.64 30.10 8.19
CA PRO A 24 -9.46 31.30 8.03
C PRO A 24 -10.83 31.04 7.40
N SER A 25 -10.99 29.95 6.65
CA SER A 25 -12.25 29.55 6.03
C SER A 25 -12.49 28.04 6.16
N LYS A 26 -13.75 27.62 6.16
CA LYS A 26 -14.16 26.20 6.14
C LYS A 26 -13.59 25.48 4.91
N GLU A 27 -13.58 26.14 3.75
CA GLU A 27 -13.03 25.59 2.51
C GLU A 27 -11.51 25.39 2.58
N ASP A 28 -10.77 26.35 3.15
CA ASP A 28 -9.32 26.23 3.32
C ASP A 28 -8.97 25.16 4.35
N ALA A 29 -9.75 25.03 5.43
CA ALA A 29 -9.61 23.96 6.40
C ALA A 29 -9.76 22.58 5.74
N VAL A 30 -10.79 22.41 4.92
CA VAL A 30 -11.08 21.15 4.22
C VAL A 30 -9.99 20.87 3.17
N ARG A 31 -9.56 21.88 2.40
CA ARG A 31 -8.45 21.73 1.44
C ARG A 31 -7.18 21.27 2.15
N GLN A 32 -6.80 21.93 3.23
CA GLN A 32 -5.59 21.61 3.98
C GLN A 32 -5.69 20.24 4.67
N ALA A 33 -6.87 19.87 5.20
CA ALA A 33 -7.12 18.54 5.76
C ALA A 33 -6.95 17.44 4.69
N LEU A 34 -7.52 17.64 3.50
CA LEU A 34 -7.42 16.70 2.39
C LEU A 34 -6.00 16.63 1.83
N GLU A 35 -5.33 17.76 1.64
CA GLU A 35 -3.93 17.82 1.22
C GLU A 35 -3.02 17.10 2.22
N ARG A 36 -3.29 17.22 3.52
CA ARG A 36 -2.55 16.51 4.55
C ARG A 36 -2.79 15.01 4.49
N VAL A 37 -4.03 14.55 4.35
CA VAL A 37 -4.34 13.11 4.27
C VAL A 37 -3.80 12.49 2.97
N VAL A 38 -3.92 13.18 1.84
CA VAL A 38 -3.41 12.72 0.55
C VAL A 38 -1.88 12.82 0.48
N GLY A 39 -1.31 13.88 1.06
CA GLY A 39 0.12 14.10 1.18
C GLY A 39 0.79 13.09 2.11
N GLU A 40 0.24 12.85 3.30
CA GLU A 40 0.71 11.80 4.23
C GLU A 40 0.52 10.40 3.62
N ALA A 41 -0.55 10.17 2.83
CA ALA A 41 -0.71 8.94 2.06
C ALA A 41 0.34 8.80 0.94
N SER A 42 0.93 9.91 0.46
CA SER A 42 2.05 9.89 -0.48
C SER A 42 3.41 9.75 0.20
N GLU A 43 3.59 10.30 1.40
CA GLU A 43 4.83 10.18 2.19
C GLU A 43 4.97 8.81 2.87
N GLY A 44 3.86 8.11 3.15
CA GLY A 44 3.86 6.72 3.62
C GLY A 44 4.18 5.70 2.53
N ILE A 45 4.32 6.14 1.28
CA ILE A 45 4.78 5.31 0.18
C ILE A 45 6.15 5.85 -0.23
N ASP A 46 7.17 5.50 0.54
CA ASP A 46 8.49 5.27 -0.03
C ASP A 46 8.32 4.23 -1.14
N VAL A 47 7.93 4.68 -2.33
CA VAL A 47 7.88 3.90 -3.55
C VAL A 47 9.33 3.63 -3.88
N LEU A 48 9.92 2.65 -3.21
CA LEU A 48 11.00 1.89 -3.82
C LEU A 48 10.47 1.53 -5.21
N PRO A 49 11.17 1.91 -6.30
CA PRO A 49 10.70 1.63 -7.65
C PRO A 49 10.26 0.17 -7.71
N GLU A 50 9.09 -0.11 -8.29
CA GLU A 50 8.44 -1.43 -8.26
C GLU A 50 9.41 -2.59 -8.54
N ASP A 51 10.42 -2.35 -9.38
CA ASP A 51 11.50 -3.29 -9.69
C ASP A 51 12.35 -3.67 -8.47
N LYS A 52 12.66 -2.72 -7.59
CA LYS A 52 13.42 -2.94 -6.35
C LYS A 52 12.60 -3.71 -5.32
N LYS A 53 11.28 -3.45 -5.25
CA LYS A 53 10.34 -4.19 -4.39
C LYS A 53 10.14 -5.63 -4.86
N ARG A 54 10.02 -5.84 -6.18
CA ARG A 54 9.96 -7.18 -6.80
C ARG A 54 11.23 -7.97 -6.51
N ARG A 55 12.40 -7.35 -6.67
CA ARG A 55 13.70 -8.00 -6.46
C ARG A 55 13.90 -8.40 -4.99
N GLN A 56 13.58 -7.51 -4.04
CA GLN A 56 13.62 -7.85 -2.61
C GLN A 56 12.70 -9.03 -2.23
N ARG A 57 11.50 -9.10 -2.81
CA ARG A 57 10.58 -10.23 -2.57
C ARG A 57 11.16 -11.55 -3.09
N LEU A 58 11.74 -11.54 -4.28
CA LEU A 58 12.38 -12.71 -4.87
C LEU A 58 13.61 -13.16 -4.05
N ASP A 59 14.42 -12.21 -3.60
CA ASP A 59 15.61 -12.50 -2.77
C ASP A 59 15.21 -13.13 -1.43
N ALA A 60 14.14 -12.64 -0.79
CA ALA A 60 13.62 -13.22 0.46
C ALA A 60 13.14 -14.67 0.28
N ILE A 61 12.41 -14.94 -0.80
CA ILE A 61 11.95 -16.30 -1.14
C ILE A 61 13.14 -17.20 -1.42
N ARG A 62 14.12 -16.74 -2.21
CA ARG A 62 15.34 -17.50 -2.51
C ARG A 62 16.14 -17.80 -1.26
N ALA A 63 16.31 -16.85 -0.35
CA ALA A 63 16.98 -17.04 0.92
C ALA A 63 16.27 -18.09 1.78
N SER A 64 14.93 -18.06 1.82
CA SER A 64 14.14 -19.07 2.54
C SER A 64 14.32 -20.47 1.94
N TYR A 65 14.39 -20.58 0.62
CA TYR A 65 14.59 -21.84 -0.09
C TYR A 65 15.99 -22.41 0.14
N LEU A 66 17.03 -21.57 0.08
CA LEU A 66 18.40 -21.97 0.38
C LEU A 66 18.58 -22.36 1.85
N ALA A 67 17.83 -21.74 2.77
CA ALA A 67 17.86 -22.10 4.18
C ALA A 67 17.17 -23.45 4.47
N MET A 68 16.32 -23.94 3.58
CA MET A 68 15.64 -25.25 3.74
C MET A 68 16.56 -26.45 3.45
N GLY A 69 17.73 -26.24 2.85
CA GLY A 69 18.74 -27.29 2.63
C GLY A 69 19.32 -27.28 1.22
N GLU A 70 20.33 -28.12 1.00
CA GLU A 70 20.92 -28.29 -0.34
C GLU A 70 19.93 -28.97 -1.29
N LEU A 71 19.94 -28.56 -2.56
CA LEU A 71 19.21 -29.28 -3.60
C LEU A 71 19.70 -30.72 -3.62
N ASN A 72 18.78 -31.67 -3.44
CA ASN A 72 19.09 -33.08 -3.62
C ASN A 72 19.47 -33.32 -5.10
N PRO A 73 20.73 -33.67 -5.42
CA PRO A 73 21.17 -33.86 -6.80
C PRO A 73 20.52 -35.08 -7.46
N ASP A 74 19.95 -35.99 -6.66
CA ASP A 74 19.20 -37.16 -7.14
C ASP A 74 17.70 -36.89 -7.30
N PHE A 75 17.25 -35.63 -7.22
CA PHE A 75 15.84 -35.28 -7.39
C PHE A 75 15.40 -35.48 -8.84
N ASP A 76 14.62 -36.53 -9.08
CA ASP A 76 14.00 -36.79 -10.39
C ASP A 76 12.70 -35.98 -10.54
N GLU A 77 12.85 -34.81 -11.17
CA GLU A 77 11.75 -33.87 -11.45
C GLU A 77 10.62 -34.52 -12.27
N LYS A 78 10.94 -35.46 -13.18
CA LYS A 78 9.95 -36.14 -14.02
C LYS A 78 9.05 -37.01 -13.18
N LYS A 79 9.65 -37.83 -12.30
CA LYS A 79 8.93 -38.76 -11.45
C LYS A 79 8.05 -38.04 -10.42
N SER A 80 8.52 -36.93 -9.85
CA SER A 80 7.74 -36.12 -8.93
C SER A 80 6.53 -35.45 -9.58
N THR A 81 6.66 -35.00 -10.83
CA THR A 81 5.57 -34.31 -11.53
C THR A 81 4.49 -35.30 -11.98
N ASP A 82 4.91 -36.49 -12.40
CA ASP A 82 4.02 -37.58 -12.82
C ASP A 82 3.14 -38.05 -11.65
N ASP A 83 3.74 -38.31 -10.48
CA ASP A 83 3.05 -38.73 -9.25
C ASP A 83 1.98 -37.73 -8.76
N MET A 84 2.23 -36.43 -8.91
CA MET A 84 1.27 -35.36 -8.56
C MET A 84 0.15 -35.20 -9.60
N SER A 85 0.33 -35.70 -10.83
CA SER A 85 -0.66 -35.60 -11.91
C SER A 85 -1.60 -36.80 -11.99
N GLU A 86 -1.23 -37.92 -11.37
CA GLU A 86 -2.03 -39.15 -11.30
C GLU A 86 -2.91 -39.24 -10.02
N SER A 87 -2.94 -38.21 -9.18
CA SER A 87 -3.82 -38.09 -7.99
C SER A 87 -5.05 -37.21 -8.21
#